data_AF-A0A382EKW0-F1
#
_entry.id   AF-A0A382EKW0-F1
#
_cell.length_a   1.000
_cell.length_b   1.000
_cell.length_c   1.000
_cell.angle_alpha   90.00
_cell.angle_beta   90.00
_cell.angle_gamma   90.00
#
_symmetry.space_group_name_H-M   'P 1'
#
loop_
_entity.id
_entity.type
_entity.pdbx_description
1 polymer ?
#
loop_
_entity_poly.entity_id
_entity_poly.type
_entity_poly.pdbx_seq_one_letter_code
_entity_poly.pdbx_strand_id
1 'polypeptide(L)'
;MALPFRKRPGVAVVEIHGVIGNQVKTPVYERLFESIAESKRYRALLLDIDSPGGSTSGSEVLHHSLLKVSKSKPIVAYLRDIGASDTY
;
A
#
# COMPACT_ATOMS: atom_id res chain seq x y z
N MET A 1 -37.86 -11.56 2.35
CA MET A 1 -37.11 -11.14 1.15
C MET A 1 -35.96 -10.24 1.62
N ALA A 2 -34.76 -10.80 1.81
CA ALA A 2 -33.62 -10.05 2.33
C ALA A 2 -32.98 -9.25 1.18
N LEU A 3 -32.91 -7.93 1.33
CA LEU A 3 -32.19 -7.07 0.39
C LEU A 3 -30.72 -7.54 0.34
N PRO A 4 -30.16 -7.86 -0.85
CA PRO A 4 -28.77 -8.23 -0.92
C PRO A 4 -27.95 -6.99 -0.56
N PHE A 5 -27.31 -7.01 0.61
CA PHE A 5 -26.26 -6.04 0.95
C PHE A 5 -25.11 -6.24 -0.02
N ARG A 6 -25.22 -5.62 -1.21
CA ARG A 6 -24.15 -5.52 -2.18
C ARG A 6 -23.05 -4.74 -1.48
N LYS A 7 -22.03 -5.45 -0.96
CA LYS A 7 -20.87 -4.86 -0.30
C LYS A 7 -20.37 -3.74 -1.21
N ARG A 8 -20.53 -2.49 -0.75
CA ARG A 8 -20.13 -1.32 -1.53
C ARG A 8 -18.62 -1.45 -1.80
N PRO A 9 -18.16 -1.16 -3.02
CA PRO A 9 -16.74 -1.14 -3.31
C PRO A 9 -16.04 -0.19 -2.32
N GLY A 10 -14.95 -0.66 -1.72
CA GLY A 10 -14.17 0.10 -0.74
C GLY A 10 -12.81 0.53 -1.29
N VAL A 11 -12.14 1.38 -0.53
CA VAL A 11 -10.72 1.72 -0.72
C VAL A 11 -9.92 0.93 0.31
N ALA A 12 -8.88 0.23 -0.12
CA ALA A 12 -7.96 -0.42 0.80
C ALA A 12 -6.97 0.64 1.30
N VAL A 13 -6.78 0.76 2.61
CA VAL A 13 -5.79 1.65 3.22
C VAL A 13 -4.67 0.79 3.78
N VAL A 14 -3.43 1.09 3.42
CA VAL A 14 -2.24 0.34 3.84
C VAL A 14 -1.22 1.31 4.40
N GLU A 15 -0.87 1.10 5.67
CA GLU A 15 0.11 1.88 6.40
C GLU A 15 1.49 1.22 6.26
N ILE A 16 2.49 1.99 5.82
CA ILE A 16 3.89 1.58 5.71
C ILE A 16 4.69 2.48 6.64
N HIS A 17 4.74 2.09 7.91
CA HIS A 17 5.41 2.87 8.94
C HIS A 17 6.71 2.21 9.40
N GLY A 18 7.77 3.00 9.57
CA GLY A 18 9.07 2.58 10.08
C GLY A 18 10.05 2.10 9.01
N VAL A 19 11.17 1.52 9.46
CA VAL A 19 12.34 1.21 8.60
C VAL A 19 12.05 0.03 7.66
N ILE A 20 12.23 0.24 6.36
CA ILE A 20 12.01 -0.79 5.33
C ILE A 20 13.06 -1.90 5.46
N GLY A 21 12.60 -3.16 5.57
CA GLY A 21 13.43 -4.35 5.72
C GLY A 21 13.61 -4.84 7.17
N ASN A 22 13.53 -3.97 8.18
CA ASN A 22 13.57 -4.37 9.59
C ASN A 22 12.16 -4.48 10.19
N GLN A 23 11.41 -3.38 10.16
CA GLN A 23 10.04 -3.31 10.71
C GLN A 23 9.00 -3.60 9.63
N VAL A 24 9.21 -3.08 8.42
CA VAL A 24 8.37 -3.36 7.26
C VAL A 24 8.86 -4.64 6.60
N LYS A 25 8.17 -5.76 6.85
CA LYS A 25 8.47 -7.06 6.25
C LYS A 25 7.93 -7.14 4.82
N THR A 26 8.81 -6.94 3.85
CA THR A 26 8.47 -6.92 2.42
C THR A 26 7.55 -8.06 1.96
N PRO A 27 7.79 -9.35 2.30
CA PRO A 27 6.94 -10.45 1.81
C PRO A 27 5.48 -10.39 2.30
N VAL A 28 5.23 -9.72 3.43
CA VAL A 28 3.88 -9.53 3.96
C VAL A 28 3.12 -8.52 3.10
N TYR A 29 3.77 -7.41 2.76
CA TYR A 29 3.19 -6.37 1.92
C TYR A 29 2.99 -6.84 0.48
N GLU A 30 3.88 -7.65 -0.08
CA GLU A 30 3.69 -8.24 -1.41
C GLU A 30 2.38 -9.04 -1.49
N ARG A 31 2.17 -9.97 -0.55
CA ARG A 31 0.94 -10.78 -0.49
C ARG A 31 -0.30 -9.93 -0.27
N LEU A 32 -0.17 -8.86 0.52
CA LEU A 32 -1.25 -7.93 0.79
C LEU A 32 -1.62 -7.13 -0.47
N PHE A 33 -0.64 -6.63 -1.22
CA PHE A 33 -0.86 -5.94 -2.49
C PHE A 33 -1.45 -6.86 -3.56
N GLU A 34 -0.99 -8.10 -3.65
CA GLU A 34 -1.56 -9.12 -4.54
C GLU A 34 -3.04 -9.39 -4.20
N SER A 35 -3.34 -9.61 -2.93
CA SER A 35 -4.72 -9.78 -2.45
C SER A 35 -5.59 -8.57 -2.76
N ILE A 36 -5.04 -7.36 -2.64
CA ILE A 36 -5.74 -6.12 -2.98
C ILE A 36 -5.94 -6.03 -4.49
N ALA A 37 -4.98 -6.39 -5.34
CA ALA A 37 -5.12 -6.37 -6.80
C ALA A 37 -6.26 -7.30 -7.27
N GLU A 38 -6.30 -8.53 -6.76
CA GLU A 38 -7.29 -9.53 -7.18
C GLU A 38 -8.69 -9.29 -6.62
N SER A 39 -8.79 -8.64 -5.46
CA SER A 39 -10.05 -8.48 -4.75
C SER A 39 -11.01 -7.49 -5.43
N LYS A 40 -12.14 -7.97 -5.97
CA LYS A 40 -13.22 -7.14 -6.52
C LYS A 40 -13.87 -6.21 -5.50
N ARG A 41 -13.61 -6.40 -4.20
CA ARG A 41 -14.13 -5.56 -3.11
C ARG A 41 -13.44 -4.21 -3.06
N TYR A 42 -12.16 -4.14 -3.42
CA TYR A 42 -11.37 -2.91 -3.36
C TYR A 42 -11.23 -2.32 -4.76
N ARG A 43 -11.61 -1.05 -4.92
CA ARG A 43 -11.52 -0.31 -6.19
C ARG A 43 -10.30 0.59 -6.28
N ALA A 44 -9.70 0.93 -5.15
CA ALA A 44 -8.52 1.77 -5.07
C ALA A 44 -7.67 1.35 -3.87
N LEU A 45 -6.40 1.75 -3.89
CA LEU A 45 -5.44 1.59 -2.82
C LEU A 45 -4.98 2.98 -2.35
N LEU A 46 -5.09 3.26 -1.06
CA LEU A 46 -4.45 4.39 -0.40
C LEU A 46 -3.26 3.85 0.38
N LEU A 47 -2.07 4.33 0.05
CA LEU A 47 -0.85 4.09 0.80
C LEU A 47 -0.64 5.24 1.75
N ASP A 48 -0.40 4.92 3.01
CA ASP A 48 0.00 5.87 4.03
C ASP A 48 1.43 5.54 4.42
N ILE A 49 2.38 6.39 4.05
CA ILE A 49 3.82 6.09 4.11
C ILE A 49 4.46 7.03 5.12
N ASP A 50 4.90 6.46 6.24
CA ASP A 50 5.64 7.14 7.31
C ASP A 50 6.94 6.35 7.54
N SER A 51 7.84 6.39 6.56
CA SER A 51 9.09 5.63 6.62
C SER A 51 10.32 6.52 6.43
N PRO A 52 11.35 6.41 7.31
CA PRO A 52 12.61 7.17 7.16
C PRO A 52 13.51 6.56 6.07
N GLY A 53 12.98 5.60 5.30
CA GLY A 53 13.73 4.77 4.38
C GLY A 53 14.19 3.46 5.04
N GLY A 54 15.32 2.93 4.56
CA GLY A 54 15.88 1.65 4.99
C GLY A 54 16.49 0.87 3.83
N SER A 55 16.20 -0.42 3.77
CA SER A 55 16.72 -1.31 2.75
C SER A 55 16.30 -0.90 1.33
N THR A 56 17.26 -0.50 0.49
CA THR A 56 17.05 -0.20 -0.93
C THR A 56 16.42 -1.38 -1.67
N SER A 57 16.86 -2.60 -1.37
CA SER A 57 16.29 -3.82 -1.93
C SER A 57 14.85 -4.06 -1.47
N GLY A 58 14.54 -3.78 -0.21
CA GLY A 58 13.17 -3.84 0.30
C GLY A 58 12.23 -2.84 -0.39
N SER A 59 12.69 -1.62 -0.64
CA SER A 59 11.91 -0.58 -1.33
C SER A 59 11.62 -0.92 -2.78
N GLU A 60 12.60 -1.46 -3.51
CA GLU A 60 12.43 -1.88 -4.91
C GLU A 60 11.37 -2.98 -5.05
N VAL A 61 11.39 -3.95 -4.14
CA VAL A 61 10.42 -5.05 -4.13
C VAL A 61 9.00 -4.54 -3.83
N LEU A 62 8.85 -3.61 -2.89
CA LEU A 62 7.56 -2.94 -2.62
C LEU A 62 7.10 -2.14 -3.85
N HIS A 63 7.99 -1.38 -4.49
CA HIS A 63 7.70 -0.61 -5.69
C HIS A 63 7.19 -1.51 -6.82
N HIS A 64 7.88 -2.62 -7.09
CA HIS A 64 7.47 -3.58 -8.11
C HIS A 64 6.09 -4.18 -7.83
N SER A 65 5.78 -4.47 -6.56
CA SER A 65 4.46 -4.99 -6.18
C SER A 65 3.35 -3.94 -6.35
N LEU A 66 3.62 -2.68 -6.04
CA LEU A 66 2.69 -1.58 -6.28
C LEU A 66 2.45 -1.35 -7.78
N LEU A 67 3.47 -1.51 -8.63
CA LEU A 67 3.30 -1.45 -10.08
C LEU A 67 2.34 -2.54 -10.61
N LYS A 68 2.27 -3.70 -9.97
CA LYS A 68 1.29 -4.74 -10.33
C LYS A 68 -0.13 -4.30 -9.98
N VAL A 69 -0.32 -3.67 -8.82
CA VAL A 69 -1.62 -3.13 -8.41
C VAL A 69 -2.06 -2.00 -9.35
N SER A 70 -1.15 -1.11 -9.74
CA SER A 70 -1.46 0.09 -10.53
C SER A 70 -1.98 -0.23 -11.92
N LYS A 71 -1.63 -1.40 -12.48
CA LYS A 71 -2.19 -1.91 -13.74
C LYS A 71 -3.69 -2.13 -13.70
N SER A 72 -4.25 -2.38 -12.51
CA SER A 72 -5.66 -2.75 -12.35
C SER A 72 -6.47 -1.74 -11.54
N LYS A 73 -5.82 -0.98 -10.64
CA LYS A 73 -6.48 -0.09 -9.68
C LYS A 73 -5.70 1.19 -9.47
N PRO A 74 -6.38 2.35 -9.34
CA PRO A 74 -5.73 3.57 -8.93
C PRO A 74 -5.11 3.42 -7.55
N ILE A 75 -3.88 3.93 -7.41
CA ILE A 75 -3.14 4.01 -6.17
C ILE A 75 -2.92 5.48 -5.84
N VAL A 76 -3.24 5.87 -4.62
CA VAL A 76 -2.92 7.18 -4.06
C VAL A 76 -1.93 6.94 -2.94
N ALA A 77 -0.81 7.67 -2.94
CA ALA A 77 0.17 7.62 -1.86
C ALA A 77 0.12 8.94 -1.08
N TYR A 78 -0.02 8.82 0.23
CA TYR A 78 0.12 9.89 1.20
C TYR A 78 1.42 9.65 1.93
N LEU A 79 2.40 10.52 1.71
CA LEU A 79 3.65 10.51 2.45
C LEU A 79 3.46 11.37 3.71
N ARG A 80 3.53 10.72 4.87
CA ARG A 80 3.74 11.38 6.15
C ARG A 80 5.23 11.66 6.23
N ASP A 81 5.51 12.93 6.12
CA ASP A 81 6.84 13.49 6.15
C ASP A 81 7.54 13.14 7.47
N ILE A 82 8.56 12.28 7.44
CA ILE A 82 9.56 12.22 8.52
C ILE A 82 10.62 13.32 8.37
N GLY A 83 10.35 14.31 7.51
CA GLY A 83 11.21 15.42 7.13
C GLY A 83 10.62 16.80 7.44
N ALA A 84 9.82 16.94 8.51
CA ALA A 84 9.57 18.24 9.14
C ALA A 84 10.82 18.80 9.87
N SER A 85 12.03 18.45 9.40
CA SER A 85 13.21 19.29 9.44
C SER A 85 14.06 18.99 8.19
N ASP A 86 13.88 19.81 7.16
CA ASP A 86 14.67 19.90 5.92
C ASP A 86 14.60 18.71 4.94
N THR A 87 13.78 18.80 3.89
CA THR A 87 14.20 18.87 2.46
C THR A 87 13.06 18.50 1.50
N TYR A 88 12.81 19.39 0.53
CA TYR A 88 11.95 19.19 -0.64
C TYR A 88 12.68 18.44 -1.76
#